data_AF-A0A7Y5FY54-F1
#
_entry.id   AF-A0A7Y5FY54-F1
#
_cell.length_a   1.000
_cell.length_b   1.000
_cell.length_c   1.000
_cell.angle_alpha   90.00
_cell.angle_beta   90.00
_cell.angle_gamma   90.00
#
_symmetry.space_group_name_H-M   'P 1'
#
loop_
_entity.id
_entity.type
_entity.pdbx_description
1 polymer ?
#
loop_
_entity_poly.entity_id
_entity_poly.type
_entity_poly.pdbx_seq_one_letter_code
_entity_poly.pdbx_strand_id
1 'polypeptide(L)'
;MEMTLDEIVREMNELEQQMQKFEWKYSIKSAEFYKLVLAGKVEETFELHEWLGLYKIWLKRREKYLDLLKSPSAILKLVQPIEDGFFKAEGVAA
;
A
#
# COMPACT_ATOMS: atom_id res chain seq x y z
N MET A 1 19.06 3.17 4.04
CA MET A 1 18.76 1.73 4.01
C MET A 1 17.77 1.47 2.89
N GLU A 2 18.03 0.48 2.05
CA GLU A 2 17.13 0.09 0.95
C GLU A 2 16.03 -0.80 1.50
N MET A 3 14.75 -0.39 1.38
CA MET A 3 13.61 -1.21 1.85
C MET A 3 13.59 -2.58 1.15
N THR A 4 13.30 -3.61 1.93
CA THR A 4 13.08 -4.99 1.49
C THR A 4 11.69 -5.17 0.86
N LEU A 5 11.49 -6.30 0.18
CA LEU A 5 10.21 -6.64 -0.44
C LEU A 5 9.09 -6.81 0.60
N ASP A 6 9.39 -7.42 1.76
CA ASP A 6 8.44 -7.58 2.86
C ASP A 6 8.02 -6.23 3.44
N GLU A 7 8.97 -5.35 3.76
CA GLU A 7 8.68 -4.02 4.28
C GLU A 7 7.77 -3.22 3.33
N ILE A 8 8.03 -3.29 2.01
CA ILE A 8 7.19 -2.62 1.03
C ILE A 8 5.78 -3.22 0.98
N VAL A 9 5.64 -4.55 1.02
CA VAL A 9 4.33 -5.20 1.03
C VAL A 9 3.55 -4.83 2.30
N ARG A 10 4.20 -4.84 3.47
CA ARG A 10 3.59 -4.42 4.74
C ARG A 10 3.13 -2.97 4.68
N GLU A 11 3.99 -2.04 4.27
CA GLU A 11 3.61 -0.62 4.13
C GLU A 11 2.47 -0.43 3.12
N MET A 12 2.47 -1.14 2.00
CA MET A 12 1.37 -1.09 1.03
C MET A 12 0.05 -1.55 1.64
N ASN A 13 0.05 -2.66 2.39
CA ASN A 13 -1.14 -3.17 3.06
C ASN A 13 -1.66 -2.20 4.13
N GLU A 14 -0.78 -1.56 4.90
CA GLU A 14 -1.14 -0.56 5.90
C GLU A 14 -1.79 0.67 5.25
N LEU A 15 -1.24 1.15 4.13
CA LEU A 15 -1.81 2.26 3.37
C LEU A 15 -3.19 1.88 2.80
N GLU A 16 -3.35 0.66 2.30
CA GLU A 16 -4.65 0.15 1.83
C GLU A 16 -5.69 0.13 2.94
N GLN A 17 -5.34 -0.37 4.14
CA GLN A 17 -6.22 -0.34 5.31
C GLN A 17 -6.64 1.08 5.69
N GLN A 18 -5.70 2.03 5.66
CA GLN A 18 -6.01 3.44 5.90
C GLN A 18 -6.94 4.02 4.82
N MET A 19 -6.81 3.57 3.57
CA MET A 19 -7.67 4.02 2.48
C MET A 19 -9.08 3.41 2.53
N GLN A 20 -9.27 2.23 3.12
CA GLN A 20 -10.57 1.55 3.22
C GLN A 20 -11.66 2.42 3.86
N LYS A 21 -11.31 3.28 4.83
CA LYS A 21 -12.28 4.20 5.46
C LYS A 21 -12.93 5.14 4.44
N PHE A 22 -12.16 5.60 3.45
CA PHE A 22 -12.68 6.44 2.37
C PHE A 22 -13.46 5.60 1.35
N GLU A 23 -12.99 4.39 1.05
CA GLU A 23 -13.71 3.50 0.13
C GLU A 23 -15.11 3.16 0.64
N TRP A 24 -15.25 2.88 1.93
CA TRP A 24 -16.56 2.64 2.55
C TRP A 24 -17.41 3.91 2.59
N LYS A 25 -16.82 5.04 2.97
CA LYS A 25 -17.54 6.32 3.04
C LYS A 25 -18.12 6.75 1.69
N TYR A 26 -17.34 6.61 0.62
CA TYR A 26 -17.70 7.06 -0.73
C TYR A 26 -18.22 5.93 -1.62
N SER A 27 -18.29 4.69 -1.11
CA SER A 27 -18.72 3.51 -1.85
C SER A 27 -18.00 3.32 -3.19
N ILE A 28 -16.71 3.64 -3.23
CA ILE A 28 -15.88 3.61 -4.44
C ILE A 28 -14.48 3.07 -4.11
N LYS A 29 -13.91 2.27 -5.00
CA LYS A 29 -12.54 1.78 -4.84
C LYS A 29 -11.52 2.87 -5.14
N SER A 30 -10.39 2.83 -4.43
CA SER A 30 -9.38 3.89 -4.49
C SER A 30 -8.82 4.09 -5.91
N ALA A 31 -8.68 3.02 -6.70
CA ALA A 31 -8.24 3.13 -8.08
C ALA A 31 -9.24 3.89 -8.96
N GLU A 32 -10.54 3.63 -8.80
CA GLU A 32 -11.63 4.31 -9.50
C GLU A 32 -11.75 5.76 -9.02
N PHE A 33 -11.62 5.98 -7.71
CA PHE A 33 -11.65 7.31 -7.13
C PHE A 33 -10.52 8.17 -7.68
N TYR A 34 -9.30 7.61 -7.81
CA TYR A 34 -8.16 8.32 -8.38
C TYR A 34 -8.38 8.75 -9.84
N LYS A 35 -9.04 7.92 -10.65
CA LYS A 35 -9.40 8.27 -12.03
C LYS A 35 -10.33 9.49 -12.07
N LEU A 36 -11.29 9.57 -11.14
CA LEU A 36 -12.20 10.71 -11.04
C LEU A 36 -11.47 11.98 -10.60
N VAL A 37 -10.53 11.86 -9.66
CA VAL A 37 -9.68 12.98 -9.23
C VAL A 37 -8.85 13.51 -10.40
N LEU A 38 -8.18 12.62 -11.16
CA LEU A 38 -7.41 13.01 -12.35
C LEU A 38 -8.28 13.65 -13.44
N ALA A 39 -9.55 13.26 -13.53
CA ALA A 39 -10.51 13.83 -14.47
C ALA A 39 -11.10 15.18 -14.00
N GLY A 40 -10.72 15.68 -12.82
CA GLY A 40 -11.29 16.91 -12.25
C GLY A 40 -12.77 16.79 -11.87
N LYS A 41 -13.25 15.57 -11.60
CA LYS A 41 -14.67 15.27 -11.32
C LYS A 41 -15.01 15.18 -9.83
N VAL A 42 -14.08 15.55 -8.96
CA VAL A 42 -14.22 15.44 -7.50
C VAL A 42 -13.98 16.82 -6.90
N GLU A 43 -14.82 17.22 -5.95
CA GLU A 43 -14.66 18.48 -5.24
C GLU A 43 -13.45 18.45 -4.31
N GLU A 44 -12.72 19.56 -4.24
CA GLU A 44 -11.59 19.70 -3.35
C GLU A 44 -12.04 19.82 -1.89
N THR A 45 -11.75 18.80 -1.10
CA THR A 45 -12.05 18.76 0.34
C THR A 45 -10.79 18.37 1.12
N PHE A 46 -10.76 18.66 2.42
CA PHE A 46 -9.64 18.23 3.28
C PHE A 46 -9.45 16.70 3.25
N GLU A 47 -10.55 15.95 3.28
CA GLU A 47 -10.53 14.48 3.20
C GLU A 47 -10.00 13.97 1.86
N LEU A 48 -10.32 14.66 0.75
CA LEU A 48 -9.74 14.33 -0.55
C LEU A 48 -8.23 14.43 -0.51
N HIS A 49 -7.68 15.49 0.10
CA HIS A 49 -6.24 15.69 0.22
C HIS A 49 -5.58 14.61 1.08
N GLU A 50 -6.21 14.23 2.19
CA GLU A 50 -5.74 13.15 3.06
C GLU A 50 -5.68 11.81 2.28
N TRP A 51 -6.79 11.43 1.65
CA TRP A 51 -6.85 10.21 0.84
C TRP A 51 -5.86 10.22 -0.33
N LEU A 52 -5.76 11.35 -1.04
CA LEU A 52 -4.84 11.50 -2.19
C LEU A 52 -3.39 11.38 -1.76
N GLY A 53 -3.04 11.86 -0.56
CA GLY A 53 -1.72 11.67 0.04
C GLY A 53 -1.39 10.20 0.23
N LEU A 54 -2.29 9.45 0.89
CA LEU A 54 -2.14 8.00 1.10
C LEU A 54 -1.98 7.25 -0.23
N TYR A 55 -2.87 7.53 -1.19
CA TYR A 55 -2.86 6.85 -2.49
C TYR A 55 -1.57 7.13 -3.28
N LYS A 56 -1.07 8.37 -3.26
CA LYS A 56 0.21 8.71 -3.91
C LYS A 56 1.41 8.02 -3.27
N ILE A 57 1.41 7.86 -1.95
CA ILE A 57 2.48 7.10 -1.27
C ILE A 57 2.38 5.62 -1.69
N TRP A 58 1.18 5.06 -1.69
CA TRP A 58 0.94 3.68 -2.13
C TRP A 58 1.42 3.44 -3.56
N LEU A 59 1.13 4.35 -4.50
CA LEU A 59 1.62 4.28 -5.88
C LEU A 59 3.14 4.21 -5.94
N LYS A 60 3.85 5.06 -5.19
CA LYS A 60 5.32 5.04 -5.13
C LYS A 60 5.86 3.72 -4.56
N ARG A 61 5.18 3.17 -3.55
CA ARG A 61 5.56 1.86 -2.98
C ARG A 61 5.34 0.73 -3.96
N ARG A 62 4.23 0.77 -4.69
CA ARG A 62 3.93 -0.18 -5.76
C ARG A 62 4.94 -0.11 -6.91
N GLU A 63 5.33 1.08 -7.34
CA GLU A 63 6.40 1.25 -8.34
C GLU A 63 7.70 0.59 -7.87
N LYS A 64 8.13 0.90 -6.64
CA LYS A 64 9.33 0.30 -6.05
C LYS A 64 9.22 -1.22 -5.90
N TYR A 65 8.06 -1.74 -5.48
CA TYR A 65 7.78 -3.17 -5.41
C TYR A 65 7.98 -3.84 -6.79
N LEU A 66 7.38 -3.27 -7.83
CA LEU A 66 7.50 -3.78 -9.20
C LEU A 66 8.94 -3.71 -9.71
N ASP A 67 9.70 -2.68 -9.33
CA ASP A 67 11.12 -2.57 -9.68
C ASP A 67 11.98 -3.62 -8.98
N LEU A 68 11.74 -3.88 -7.69
CA LEU A 68 12.45 -4.95 -6.98
C LEU A 68 12.15 -6.33 -7.57
N LEU A 69 10.92 -6.58 -8.02
CA LEU A 69 10.54 -7.84 -8.66
C LEU A 69 11.23 -8.07 -10.02
N LYS A 70 11.69 -7.01 -10.71
CA LYS A 70 12.48 -7.19 -11.95
C LYS A 70 13.87 -7.77 -11.67
N SER A 71 14.32 -7.78 -10.41
CA SER A 71 15.59 -8.39 -10.02
C SER A 71 15.45 -9.92 -9.87
N PRO A 72 16.27 -10.73 -10.56
CA PRO A 72 16.24 -12.19 -10.46
C PRO A 72 16.43 -12.72 -9.03
N SER A 73 17.18 -12.00 -8.18
CA SER A 73 17.44 -12.39 -6.79
C SER A 73 16.24 -12.19 -5.86
N ALA A 74 15.32 -11.28 -6.20
CA ALA A 74 14.09 -11.07 -5.43
C ALA A 74 13.09 -12.21 -5.67
N ILE A 75 12.96 -12.66 -6.92
CA ILE A 75 12.08 -13.76 -7.32
C ILE A 75 12.51 -15.09 -6.66
N LEU A 76 13.83 -15.37 -6.62
CA LEU A 76 14.37 -16.58 -5.99
C LEU A 76 14.04 -16.71 -4.50
N LYS A 77 13.82 -15.60 -3.78
CA LYS A 77 13.44 -15.60 -2.36
C LYS A 77 11.95 -15.87 -2.12
N LEU A 78 11.10 -15.74 -3.14
CA LEU A 78 9.65 -15.99 -3.04
C LEU A 78 9.28 -17.48 -3.08
N VAL A 79 10.23 -18.36 -3.42
CA VAL A 79 10.04 -19.83 -3.49
C VAL A 79 10.07 -20.46 -2.09
N GLN A 80 10.51 -19.75 -1.07
CA GLN A 80 10.47 -20.21 0.32
C GLN A 80 9.42 -19.41 1.10
N PRO A 81 8.52 -20.05 1.86
CA PRO A 81 7.66 -19.35 2.80
C PRO A 81 8.54 -18.47 3.70
N ILE A 82 8.18 -17.20 3.87
CA ILE A 82 8.79 -16.36 4.90
C ILE A 82 8.45 -17.06 6.23
N GLU A 83 9.45 -17.66 6.89
CA GLU A 83 9.24 -18.55 8.03
C GLU A 83 8.32 -17.92 9.10
N ASP A 84 7.44 -18.76 9.68
CA ASP A 84 6.40 -18.39 10.66
C ASP A 84 6.89 -17.61 11.90
N GLY A 85 8.21 -17.62 12.17
CA GLY A 85 8.84 -16.82 13.23
C GLY A 85 8.68 -15.30 13.04
N PHE A 86 8.29 -14.85 11.85
CA PHE A 86 8.17 -13.44 11.47
C PHE A 86 6.86 -12.76 11.91
N PHE A 87 5.85 -13.54 12.34
CA PHE A 87 4.57 -13.03 12.87
C PHE A 87 4.50 -13.02 14.42
N LYS A 88 5.59 -13.38 15.12
CA LYS A 88 5.61 -13.50 16.60
C LYS A 88 6.20 -12.33 17.39
N ALA A 89 6.39 -11.17 16.77
CA ALA A 89 6.61 -9.91 17.48
C ALA A 89 5.73 -8.87 16.78
N GLU A 90 4.59 -8.43 17.30
CA GLU A 90 4.35 -7.91 18.65
C GLU A 90 2.99 -8.37 19.19
N GLY A 91 3.02 -8.94 20.38
CA GLY A 91 1.85 -9.33 21.15
C GLY A 91 2.25 -9.55 22.59
N VAL A 92 2.95 -8.56 23.17
CA VAL A 92 3.17 -8.49 24.61
C VAL A 92 2.04 -7.68 25.24
N ALA A 93 1.34 -8.36 26.14
CA ALA A 93 0.48 -7.84 27.21
C ALA A 93 -0.87 -7.22 26.84
N ALA A 94 -1.93 -8.04 26.96
CA ALA A 94 -2.93 -7.87 28.02
C ALA A 94 -3.58 -9.22 28.33
#